data_AF-A0A7T0KBT7-F1
#
_entry.id   AF-A0A7T0KBT7-F1
#
_cell.length_a   1.000
_cell.length_b   1.000
_cell.length_c   1.000
_cell.angle_alpha   90.00
_cell.angle_beta   90.00
_cell.angle_gamma   90.00
#
_symmetry.space_group_name_H-M   'P 1'
#
loop_
_entity.id
_entity.type
_entity.pdbx_description
1 polymer ?
#
loop_
_entity_poly.entity_id
_entity_poly.type
_entity_poly.pdbx_seq_one_letter_code
_entity_poly.pdbx_strand_id
1 'polypeptide(L)' 'MKAALLFCVLLIVVLASSTEDVETGLQCGDEICTEAQVCDEGRCVCSLAQCRKRCQYGFKVDSHGCQYFCTCNERPTSA' A
#
# COMPACT_ATOMS: atom_id res chain seq x y z
N MET A 1 40.87 -9.99 20.35
CA MET A 1 40.28 -8.67 19.98
C MET A 1 39.50 -8.70 18.68
N LYS A 2 40.01 -9.31 17.58
CA LYS A 2 39.31 -9.38 16.28
C LYS A 2 37.96 -10.14 16.29
N ALA A 3 37.87 -11.22 17.07
CA ALA A 3 36.65 -12.03 17.16
C ALA A 3 35.47 -11.30 17.83
N ALA A 4 35.75 -10.44 18.82
CA ALA A 4 34.71 -9.63 19.47
C ALA A 4 34.15 -8.55 18.54
N LEU A 5 35.01 -7.97 17.68
CA LEU A 5 34.59 -7.03 16.64
C LEU A 5 33.67 -7.72 15.62
N LEU A 6 34.04 -8.92 15.17
CA LEU A 6 33.23 -9.73 14.25
C LEU A 6 31.85 -10.06 14.83
N PHE A 7 31.78 -10.43 16.10
CA PHE A 7 30.52 -10.75 16.77
C PHE A 7 29.61 -9.52 16.90
N CYS A 8 30.17 -8.36 17.27
CA CYS A 8 29.43 -7.10 17.28
C CYS A 8 28.90 -6.72 15.90
N VAL A 9 29.72 -6.84 14.85
CA VAL A 9 29.29 -6.53 13.48
C VAL A 9 28.17 -7.46 13.01
N LEU A 10 28.27 -8.76 13.30
CA LEU A 10 27.20 -9.73 13.01
C LEU A 10 25.91 -9.40 13.75
N LEU A 11 25.97 -9.05 15.03
CA LEU A 11 24.80 -8.61 15.80
C LEU A 11 24.15 -7.34 15.22
N ILE A 12 24.97 -6.35 14.83
CA ILE A 12 24.47 -5.10 14.22
C ILE A 12 23.79 -5.39 12.89
N VAL A 13 24.37 -6.24 12.04
CA VAL A 13 23.78 -6.61 10.75
C VAL A 13 22.46 -7.35 10.94
N VAL A 14 22.38 -8.31 11.88
CA VAL A 14 21.16 -9.07 12.17
C VAL A 14 20.03 -8.17 12.70
N LEU A 15 20.36 -7.20 13.56
CA LEU A 15 19.40 -6.21 14.07
C LEU A 15 18.99 -5.17 13.00
N ALA A 16 19.86 -4.87 12.03
CA ALA A 16 19.55 -3.97 10.92
C ALA A 16 18.75 -4.67 9.80
N SER A 17 18.86 -6.00 9.65
CA SER A 17 18.13 -6.75 8.62
C SER A 17 16.63 -6.89 8.88
N SER A 18 16.13 -6.48 10.06
CA SER A 18 14.70 -6.54 10.40
C SER A 18 13.90 -5.26 10.11
N THR A 19 14.50 -4.27 9.44
CA THR A 19 13.77 -3.11 8.90
C THR A 19 13.60 -3.26 7.39
N GLU A 20 12.91 -4.32 6.97
CA GLU A 20 12.27 -4.29 5.67
C GLU A 20 11.04 -3.40 5.86
N ASP A 21 11.03 -2.24 5.18
CA ASP A 21 9.88 -1.36 5.13
C ASP A 21 8.66 -2.20 4.74
N VAL A 22 7.81 -2.55 5.71
CA VAL A 22 6.53 -3.22 5.44
C VAL A 22 5.65 -2.18 4.77
N GLU A 23 5.82 -2.02 3.46
CA GLU A 23 4.83 -1.38 2.61
C GLU A 23 3.55 -2.20 2.76
N THR A 24 2.60 -1.65 3.52
CA THR A 24 1.28 -2.24 3.74
C THR A 24 0.46 -2.15 2.46
N GLY A 25 0.81 -2.98 1.48
CA GLY A 25 0.13 -3.10 0.21
C GLY A 25 0.08 -4.53 -0.28
N LEU A 26 -0.76 -4.79 -1.28
CA LEU A 26 -0.89 -6.11 -1.88
C LEU A 26 0.14 -6.24 -3.01
N GLN A 27 1.12 -7.12 -2.85
CA GLN A 27 2.06 -7.43 -3.93
C GLN A 27 1.34 -8.11 -5.10
N CYS A 28 1.54 -7.60 -6.31
CA CYS A 28 0.96 -8.11 -7.54
C CYS A 28 2.01 -8.05 -8.66
N GLY A 29 2.55 -9.21 -9.03
CA GLY A 29 3.69 -9.25 -9.96
C GLY A 29 4.89 -8.47 -9.39
N ASP A 30 5.32 -7.46 -10.13
CA ASP A 30 6.46 -6.59 -9.79
C ASP A 30 6.05 -5.24 -9.17
N GLU A 31 4.76 -5.04 -8.89
CA GLU A 31 4.22 -3.81 -8.28
C GLU A 31 3.45 -4.10 -6.98
N ILE A 32 3.23 -3.05 -6.18
CA ILE A 32 2.40 -3.10 -4.97
C ILE A 32 1.15 -2.27 -5.22
N CYS A 33 -0.01 -2.91 -5.15
CA CYS A 33 -1.30 -2.26 -5.40
C CYS A 33 -1.72 -1.38 -4.23
N THR A 34 -2.39 -0.27 -4.53
CA THR A 34 -3.07 0.57 -3.54
C THR A 34 -4.33 -0.14 -3.00
N GLU A 35 -4.87 0.37 -1.90
CA GLU A 35 -6.11 -0.15 -1.30
C GLU A 35 -7.33 -0.04 -2.24
N ALA A 36 -7.31 0.85 -3.24
CA ALA A 36 -8.40 1.02 -4.21
C ALA A 36 -8.27 0.09 -5.44
N GLN A 37 -7.19 -0.69 -5.52
CA GLN A 37 -6.86 -1.56 -6.63
C GLN A 37 -7.02 -3.05 -6.26
N VAL A 38 -7.09 -3.88 -7.29
CA VAL A 38 -7.06 -5.34 -7.20
C VAL A 38 -5.98 -5.87 -8.13
N CYS A 39 -5.45 -7.06 -7.82
CA CYS A 39 -4.51 -7.75 -8.68
C CYS A 39 -5.26 -8.53 -9.76
N ASP A 40 -5.06 -8.17 -11.02
CA ASP A 40 -5.64 -8.84 -12.19
C ASP A 40 -4.52 -9.15 -13.21
N GLU A 41 -4.38 -10.42 -13.58
CA GLU A 41 -3.33 -10.91 -14.48
C GLU A 41 -1.90 -10.40 -14.16
N GLY A 42 -1.58 -10.22 -12.88
CA GLY A 42 -0.27 -9.76 -12.41
C GLY A 42 -0.03 -8.26 -12.55
N ARG A 43 -1.10 -7.45 -12.68
CA ARG A 43 -1.04 -5.99 -12.63
C ARG A 43 -2.10 -5.40 -11.72
N CYS A 44 -1.86 -4.19 -11.25
CA CYS A 44 -2.82 -3.44 -10.45
C CYS A 44 -3.86 -2.74 -11.33
N VAL A 45 -5.14 -3.08 -11.12
CA VAL A 45 -6.27 -2.45 -11.82
C VAL A 45 -7.29 -1.89 -10.82
N CYS A 46 -8.04 -0.86 -11.20
CA CYS A 46 -9.06 -0.31 -10.30
C CYS A 46 -10.17 -1.34 -10.02
N SER A 47 -10.61 -1.41 -8.76
CA SER A 47 -11.73 -2.26 -8.39
C SER A 47 -13.03 -1.78 -9.04
N LEU A 48 -13.79 -2.72 -9.63
CA LEU A 48 -15.14 -2.47 -10.13
C LEU A 48 -16.21 -2.60 -9.03
N ALA A 49 -15.83 -3.02 -7.83
CA ALA A 49 -16.75 -3.18 -6.71
C ALA A 49 -17.27 -1.81 -6.25
N GLN A 50 -18.56 -1.57 -6.42
CA GLN A 50 -19.23 -0.36 -5.97
C GLN A 50 -20.32 -0.71 -4.95
N CYS A 51 -20.39 0.05 -3.86
CA CYS A 51 -21.52 -0.03 -2.96
C CYS A 51 -22.61 0.96 -3.37
N ARG A 52 -23.86 0.67 -3.00
CA ARG A 52 -25.05 1.42 -3.48
C ARG A 52 -25.37 2.68 -2.68
N LYS A 53 -24.48 3.13 -1.79
CA LYS A 53 -24.71 4.34 -1.00
C LYS A 53 -24.56 5.59 -1.87
N ARG A 54 -25.23 6.67 -1.48
CA ARG A 54 -25.04 7.98 -2.09
C ARG A 54 -24.04 8.80 -1.26
N CYS A 55 -22.98 9.27 -1.90
CA CYS A 55 -22.01 10.18 -1.27
C CYS A 55 -22.31 11.63 -1.69
N GLN A 56 -22.48 12.53 -0.71
CA GLN A 56 -22.79 13.94 -0.96
C GLN A 56 -21.71 14.65 -1.79
N TYR A 57 -20.43 14.34 -1.51
CA TYR A 57 -19.27 14.92 -2.20
C TYR A 57 -18.55 13.93 -3.11
N GLY A 58 -19.27 12.91 -3.59
CA GLY A 58 -18.71 11.84 -4.39
C GLY A 58 -17.89 10.83 -3.58
N PHE A 59 -17.42 9.79 -4.26
CA PHE A 59 -16.59 8.76 -3.67
C PHE A 59 -15.14 9.20 -3.61
N LYS A 60 -14.41 8.66 -2.61
CA LYS A 60 -12.98 8.88 -2.48
C LYS A 60 -12.24 8.17 -3.61
N VAL A 61 -11.29 8.87 -4.22
CA VAL A 61 -10.39 8.33 -5.25
C VAL A 61 -8.95 8.44 -4.79
N ASP A 62 -8.11 7.52 -5.21
CA ASP A 62 -6.66 7.59 -4.97
C ASP A 62 -5.93 8.37 -6.08
N SER A 63 -4.60 8.42 -6.01
CA SER A 63 -3.75 9.10 -6.99
C SER A 63 -3.77 8.47 -8.39
N HIS A 64 -4.22 7.22 -8.52
CA HIS A 64 -4.37 6.51 -9.80
C HIS A 64 -5.76 6.70 -10.40
N GLY A 65 -6.65 7.44 -9.71
CA GLY A 65 -8.04 7.63 -10.12
C GLY A 65 -8.96 6.45 -9.76
N CYS A 66 -8.48 5.50 -8.97
CA CYS A 66 -9.27 4.36 -8.53
C CYS A 66 -10.15 4.73 -7.34
N GLN A 67 -11.41 4.32 -7.38
CA GLN A 67 -12.38 4.59 -6.33
C GLN A 67 -12.19 3.60 -5.15
N TYR A 68 -12.12 4.13 -3.93
CA TYR A 68 -12.13 3.29 -2.73
C TYR A 68 -13.48 2.60 -2.56
N PHE A 69 -13.45 1.34 -2.10
CA PHE A 69 -14.67 0.59 -1.82
C PHE A 69 -15.50 1.27 -0.73
N CYS A 70 -16.67 1.79 -1.12
CA CYS A 70 -17.66 2.36 -0.22
C CYS A 70 -17.25 3.58 0.64
N THR A 71 -16.13 4.21 0.30
CA THR A 71 -15.60 5.38 1.03
C THR A 71 -16.04 6.67 0.33
N CYS A 72 -16.63 7.61 1.08
CA CYS A 72 -17.01 8.93 0.56
C CYS A 72 -15.93 9.97 0.88
N ASN A 73 -15.90 11.04 0.09
CA ASN A 73 -15.21 12.26 0.52
C ASN A 73 -15.99 12.92 1.67
N GLU A 74 -15.26 13.39 2.68
CA GLU A 74 -15.84 14.10 3.83
C GLU A 74 -16.19 15.56 3.51
N ARG A 75 -15.54 16.12 2.49
CA ARG A 75 -15.69 17.50 2.04
C ARG A 75 -15.62 17.58 0.51
N PRO A 76 -16.07 18.69 -0.11
CA PRO A 76 -15.92 18.89 -1.55
C PRO A 76 -14.45 18.77 -1.97
N THR A 77 -14.20 17.98 -3.00
CA THR A 77 -12.91 17.96 -3.71
C THR A 77 -12.97 18.98 -4.83
N SER A 78 -12.00 19.87 -4.91
CA SER A 78 -11.88 20.82 -6.03
C SER A 78 -11.54 20.03 -7.31
N ALA A 79 -12.40 20.14 -8.31
CA ALA A 79 -12.20 19.59 -9.65
C ALA A 79 -11.11 20.35 -10.42
#